data_AF-A0AAU0RA37-F1
#
_entry.id   AF-A0AAU0RA37-F1
#
_cell.length_a   1.000
_cell.length_b   1.000
_cell.length_c   1.000
_cell.angle_alpha   90.00
_cell.angle_beta   90.00
_cell.angle_gamma   90.00
#
_symmetry.space_group_name_H-M   'P 1'
#
loop_
_entity.id
_entity.type
_entity.pdbx_description
1 polymer ?
#
loop_
_entity_poly.entity_id
_entity_poly.type
_entity_poly.pdbx_seq_one_letter_code
_entity_poly.pdbx_strand_id
1 'polypeptide(L)'
;MKRFTSRKEDHFNKIWQLECPIGAYTQKGEPIPQEALAIYITPNPRSMHDAIFSSLVTLAKTIQHKNMLANPHQEVMNEIQKSKGRSCFVDFDFDYKDEKFGEELKRNIYERVDQSAKVQFVETRGGFHVLVDPTSVEEPFKKRWYQSITELPHVDQAGDQLIPIPGCTQGGFMPILF
;
A
#
# COMPACT_ATOMS: atom_id res chain seq x y z
N MET A 1 0.61 -15.62 -4.42
CA MET A 1 1.20 -14.31 -4.04
C MET A 1 2.23 -14.53 -2.95
N LYS A 2 3.49 -14.13 -3.18
CA LYS A 2 4.56 -14.17 -2.17
C LYS A 2 4.43 -12.94 -1.27
N ARG A 3 4.41 -13.14 0.04
CA ARG A 3 4.33 -12.08 1.06
C ARG A 3 5.42 -12.31 2.08
N PHE A 4 6.02 -11.24 2.58
CA PHE A 4 7.02 -11.29 3.63
C PHE A 4 7.01 -9.99 4.43
N THR A 5 7.62 -10.03 5.61
CA THR A 5 7.85 -8.85 6.45
C THR A 5 9.32 -8.51 6.46
N SER A 6 9.62 -7.24 6.75
CA SER A 6 10.99 -6.77 6.88
C SER A 6 11.05 -5.52 7.76
N ARG A 7 12.18 -5.31 8.41
CA ARG A 7 12.48 -4.05 9.09
C ARG A 7 12.87 -3.00 8.05
N LYS A 8 12.66 -1.72 8.36
CA LYS A 8 12.86 -0.61 7.41
C LYS A 8 14.27 -0.60 6.83
N GLU A 9 15.27 -0.80 7.69
CA GLU A 9 16.70 -0.86 7.33
C GLU A 9 17.03 -1.99 6.34
N ASP A 10 16.21 -3.05 6.30
CA ASP A 10 16.43 -4.23 5.47
C ASP A 10 15.58 -4.20 4.18
N HIS A 11 14.69 -3.20 3.99
CA HIS A 11 13.73 -3.17 2.87
C HIS A 11 14.40 -3.28 1.51
N PHE A 12 15.43 -2.48 1.26
CA PHE A 12 16.16 -2.52 -0.01
C PHE A 12 16.75 -3.91 -0.29
N ASN A 13 17.48 -4.48 0.67
CA ASN A 13 18.08 -5.80 0.53
C ASN A 13 17.02 -6.90 0.34
N LYS A 14 15.86 -6.77 1.01
CA LYS A 14 14.77 -7.74 0.86
C LYS A 14 14.07 -7.64 -0.49
N ILE A 15 13.93 -6.43 -1.05
CA ILE A 15 13.40 -6.23 -2.40
C ILE A 15 14.41 -6.78 -3.42
N TRP A 16 15.69 -6.49 -3.27
CA TRP A 16 16.75 -7.07 -4.11
C TRP A 16 16.69 -8.60 -4.08
N GLN A 17 16.53 -9.23 -2.91
CA GLN A 17 16.38 -10.69 -2.79
C GLN A 17 15.19 -11.29 -3.58
N LEU A 18 14.29 -10.48 -4.14
CA LEU A 18 13.22 -10.93 -5.02
C LEU A 18 13.60 -10.99 -6.50
N GLU A 19 14.75 -10.41 -6.88
CA GLU A 19 15.30 -10.53 -8.22
C GLU A 19 15.59 -12.00 -8.51
N CYS A 20 14.93 -12.53 -9.54
CA CYS A 20 15.05 -13.91 -9.96
C CYS A 20 14.96 -13.99 -11.49
N PRO A 21 15.48 -15.08 -12.09
CA PRO A 21 15.38 -15.27 -13.53
C PRO A 21 13.93 -15.22 -14.03
N ILE A 22 13.73 -14.70 -15.25
CA ILE A 22 12.43 -14.71 -15.92
C ILE A 22 11.91 -16.16 -15.98
N GLY A 23 10.64 -16.33 -15.63
CA GLY A 23 9.97 -17.64 -15.54
C GLY A 23 10.13 -18.36 -14.20
N ALA A 24 10.87 -17.81 -13.24
CA ALA A 24 10.95 -18.37 -11.88
C ALA A 24 9.60 -18.30 -11.13
N TYR A 25 8.80 -17.27 -11.37
CA TYR A 25 7.42 -17.20 -10.88
C TYR A 25 6.49 -17.90 -11.87
N THR A 26 5.77 -18.91 -11.39
CA THR A 26 4.81 -19.68 -12.19
C THR A 26 3.42 -19.70 -11.55
N GLN A 27 2.40 -19.87 -12.37
CA GLN A 27 1.03 -20.13 -11.94
C GLN A 27 0.52 -21.37 -12.68
N LYS A 28 0.15 -22.42 -11.93
CA LYS A 28 -0.27 -23.72 -12.49
C LYS A 28 0.76 -24.32 -13.48
N GLY A 29 2.05 -24.10 -13.22
CA GLY A 29 3.15 -24.60 -14.06
C GLY A 29 3.57 -23.65 -15.18
N GLU A 30 2.73 -22.66 -15.54
CA GLU A 30 3.05 -21.70 -16.59
C GLU A 30 3.83 -20.50 -16.04
N PRO A 31 4.91 -20.06 -16.70
CA PRO A 31 5.62 -18.83 -16.38
C PRO A 31 4.69 -17.60 -16.35
N ILE A 32 4.78 -16.81 -15.29
CA ILE A 32 4.10 -15.52 -15.20
C ILE A 32 4.93 -14.49 -15.99
N PRO A 33 4.34 -13.75 -16.95
CA PRO A 33 5.03 -12.68 -17.66
C PRO A 33 5.58 -11.63 -16.70
N GLN A 34 6.78 -11.10 -16.97
CA GLN A 34 7.40 -10.09 -16.11
C GLN A 34 6.52 -8.84 -15.98
N GLU A 35 5.83 -8.50 -17.06
CA GLU A 35 4.91 -7.38 -17.14
C GLU A 35 3.73 -7.56 -16.19
N ALA A 36 3.36 -8.79 -15.83
CA ALA A 36 2.29 -9.07 -14.88
C ALA A 36 2.75 -9.08 -13.41
N LEU A 37 4.05 -8.96 -13.15
CA LEU A 37 4.59 -8.88 -11.79
C LEU A 37 4.46 -7.46 -11.25
N ALA A 38 4.23 -7.38 -9.94
CA ALA A 38 4.20 -6.14 -9.19
C ALA A 38 4.66 -6.36 -7.75
N ILE A 39 5.28 -5.34 -7.15
CA ILE A 39 5.68 -5.35 -5.75
C ILE A 39 4.95 -4.21 -5.04
N TYR A 40 4.27 -4.55 -3.97
CA TYR A 40 3.53 -3.63 -3.13
C TYR A 40 4.08 -3.60 -1.72
N ILE A 41 3.94 -2.46 -1.05
CA ILE A 41 4.36 -2.24 0.34
C ILE A 41 3.26 -1.52 1.12
N THR A 42 3.13 -1.82 2.42
CA THR A 42 2.36 -1.00 3.34
C THR A 42 3.24 0.14 3.85
N PRO A 43 2.91 1.42 3.63
CA PRO A 43 3.75 2.54 4.07
C PRO A 43 3.86 2.64 5.59
N ASN A 44 2.77 2.28 6.29
CA ASN A 44 2.71 2.33 7.74
C ASN A 44 3.25 1.02 8.35
N PRO A 45 4.07 1.09 9.41
CA PRO A 45 4.62 -0.10 10.05
C PRO A 45 3.52 -0.94 10.73
N ARG A 46 3.71 -2.25 10.74
CA ARG A 46 2.81 -3.22 11.39
C ARG A 46 3.23 -3.47 12.83
N SER A 47 2.25 -3.65 13.72
CA SER A 47 2.44 -4.10 15.09
C SER A 47 2.45 -5.63 15.12
N MET A 48 3.64 -6.22 15.27
CA MET A 48 3.77 -7.67 15.39
C MET A 48 3.13 -8.20 16.68
N HIS A 49 3.10 -7.39 17.74
CA HIS A 49 2.46 -7.76 19.01
C HIS A 49 0.95 -7.90 18.84
N ASP A 50 0.30 -6.91 18.23
CA ASP A 50 -1.15 -6.97 18.00
C ASP A 50 -1.50 -8.05 16.97
N ALA A 51 -0.64 -8.24 15.97
CA ALA A 51 -0.79 -9.32 15.00
C ALA A 51 -0.74 -10.71 15.63
N ILE A 52 0.10 -10.94 16.65
CA ILE A 52 0.15 -12.22 17.39
C ILE A 52 -1.21 -12.51 18.02
N PHE A 53 -1.78 -11.54 18.73
CA PHE A 53 -3.06 -11.72 19.42
C PHE A 53 -4.20 -11.97 18.41
N SER A 54 -4.31 -11.13 17.37
CA SER A 54 -5.33 -11.29 16.32
C SER A 54 -5.17 -12.61 15.56
N SER A 55 -3.93 -13.04 15.31
CA SER A 55 -3.64 -14.35 14.70
C SER A 55 -4.13 -15.50 15.57
N LEU A 56 -3.89 -15.46 16.88
CA LEU A 56 -4.34 -16.51 17.81
C LEU A 56 -5.87 -16.64 17.78
N VAL A 57 -6.59 -15.53 17.81
CA VAL A 57 -8.06 -15.51 17.73
C VAL A 57 -8.53 -16.06 16.38
N THR A 58 -7.90 -15.63 15.28
CA THR A 58 -8.26 -16.06 13.92
C THR A 58 -8.05 -17.56 13.73
N LEU A 59 -6.91 -18.09 14.15
CA LEU A 59 -6.61 -19.52 14.06
C LEU A 59 -7.55 -20.36 14.93
N ALA A 60 -7.88 -19.90 16.14
CA ALA A 60 -8.86 -20.58 16.99
C ALA A 60 -10.24 -20.67 16.33
N LYS A 61 -10.71 -19.58 15.70
CA LYS A 61 -11.96 -19.58 14.92
C LYS A 61 -11.91 -20.52 13.71
N THR A 62 -10.79 -20.54 12.99
CA THR A 62 -10.58 -21.46 11.86
C THR A 62 -10.70 -22.93 12.29
N ILE A 63 -10.11 -23.28 13.44
CA ILE A 63 -10.23 -24.63 14.04
C ILE A 63 -11.68 -24.90 14.46
N GLN A 64 -12.32 -23.96 15.16
CA GLN A 64 -13.70 -24.08 15.62
C GLN A 64 -14.67 -24.34 14.45
N HIS A 65 -14.46 -23.65 13.32
CA HIS A 65 -15.26 -23.81 12.10
C HIS A 65 -14.86 -25.03 11.26
N LYS A 66 -13.85 -25.81 11.68
CA LYS A 66 -13.31 -26.96 10.94
C LYS A 66 -12.94 -26.62 9.50
N ASN A 67 -12.43 -25.41 9.25
CA ASN A 67 -12.04 -25.00 7.90
C ASN A 67 -10.67 -25.61 7.53
N MET A 68 -10.71 -26.86 7.03
CA MET A 68 -9.53 -27.64 6.68
C MET A 68 -8.76 -27.11 5.46
N LEU A 69 -9.35 -26.18 4.69
CA LEU A 69 -8.71 -25.56 3.52
C LEU A 69 -7.88 -24.32 3.89
N ALA A 70 -8.03 -23.82 5.12
CA ALA A 70 -7.28 -22.65 5.56
C ALA A 70 -5.78 -22.96 5.64
N ASN A 71 -4.96 -22.00 5.19
CA ASN A 71 -3.52 -22.07 5.32
C ASN A 71 -3.09 -21.18 6.51
N PRO A 72 -2.62 -21.74 7.64
CA PRO A 72 -2.28 -20.96 8.83
C PRO A 72 -1.28 -19.84 8.57
N HIS A 73 -0.29 -20.07 7.70
CA HIS A 73 0.67 -19.04 7.32
C HIS A 73 -0.01 -17.88 6.59
N GLN A 74 -0.96 -18.16 5.70
CA GLN A 74 -1.71 -17.10 5.02
C GLN A 74 -2.60 -16.32 5.97
N GLU A 75 -3.23 -16.98 6.94
CA GLU A 75 -4.06 -16.32 7.96
C GLU A 75 -3.22 -15.38 8.83
N VAL A 76 -2.08 -15.85 9.34
CA VAL A 76 -1.17 -15.00 10.13
C VAL A 76 -0.66 -13.81 9.31
N MET A 77 -0.30 -14.03 8.04
CA MET A 77 0.12 -12.93 7.16
C MET A 77 -0.99 -11.91 6.91
N ASN A 78 -2.26 -12.34 6.84
CA ASN A 78 -3.40 -11.42 6.74
C ASN A 78 -3.52 -10.56 7.99
N GLU A 79 -3.40 -11.18 9.18
CA GLU A 79 -3.50 -10.45 10.44
C GLU A 79 -2.33 -9.48 10.63
N ILE A 80 -1.10 -9.87 10.27
CA ILE A 80 0.04 -8.95 10.23
C ILE A 80 -0.23 -7.72 9.35
N GLN A 81 -0.81 -7.92 8.15
CA GLN A 81 -1.13 -6.82 7.25
C GLN A 81 -2.18 -5.87 7.84
N LYS A 82 -3.20 -6.39 8.52
CA LYS A 82 -4.26 -5.59 9.16
C LYS A 82 -3.80 -4.87 10.43
N SER A 83 -2.83 -5.41 11.16
CA SER A 83 -2.35 -4.86 12.43
C SER A 83 -1.45 -3.64 12.24
N LYS A 84 -2.02 -2.50 11.83
CA LYS A 84 -1.30 -1.22 11.76
C LYS A 84 -0.80 -0.83 13.15
N GLY A 85 0.50 -0.55 13.27
CA GLY A 85 1.11 -0.11 14.52
C GLY A 85 0.96 1.40 14.73
N ARG A 86 1.42 2.21 13.77
CA ARG A 86 1.24 3.67 13.81
C ARG A 86 0.92 4.22 12.43
N SER A 87 0.16 5.31 12.38
CA SER A 87 -0.11 6.06 11.16
C SER A 87 1.02 7.05 10.91
N CYS A 88 1.90 6.75 9.97
CA CYS A 88 2.88 7.68 9.41
C CYS A 88 2.30 8.44 8.21
N PHE A 89 1.46 7.77 7.42
CA PHE A 89 0.79 8.34 6.27
C PHE A 89 -0.67 7.91 6.24
N VAL A 90 -1.52 8.76 5.68
CA VAL A 90 -2.82 8.38 5.14
C VAL A 90 -2.70 8.38 3.63
N ASP A 91 -3.05 7.26 3.03
CA ASP A 91 -3.07 7.08 1.59
C ASP A 91 -4.43 7.44 1.02
N PHE A 92 -4.45 8.07 -0.16
CA PHE A 92 -5.63 8.26 -1.00
C PHE A 92 -5.30 7.72 -2.38
N ASP A 93 -6.01 6.68 -2.79
CA ASP A 93 -5.85 6.02 -4.08
C ASP A 93 -6.82 6.66 -5.09
N PHE A 94 -6.26 7.22 -6.15
CA PHE A 94 -6.98 7.81 -7.26
C PHE A 94 -6.85 6.92 -8.48
N ASP A 95 -7.89 6.18 -8.86
CA ASP A 95 -7.89 5.29 -10.03
C ASP A 95 -8.32 6.06 -11.30
N TYR A 96 -7.60 7.14 -11.58
CA TYR A 96 -7.80 7.96 -12.77
C TYR A 96 -6.48 8.58 -13.24
N LYS A 97 -6.31 8.64 -14.57
CA LYS A 97 -5.12 9.15 -15.21
C LYS A 97 -5.45 9.83 -16.52
N ASP A 98 -5.05 11.09 -16.63
CA ASP A 98 -5.00 11.83 -17.88
C ASP A 98 -3.73 12.71 -17.92
N GLU A 99 -3.51 13.40 -19.06
CA GLU A 99 -2.30 14.19 -19.30
C GLU A 99 -2.07 15.32 -18.29
N LYS A 100 -3.13 15.86 -17.66
CA LYS A 100 -3.05 17.01 -16.74
C LYS A 100 -3.43 16.68 -15.31
N PHE A 101 -4.00 15.50 -15.08
CA PHE A 101 -4.57 15.11 -13.80
C PHE A 101 -3.54 15.13 -12.69
N GLY A 102 -2.29 14.71 -12.93
CA GLY A 102 -1.24 14.73 -11.90
C GLY A 102 -0.99 16.14 -11.34
N GLU A 103 -0.86 17.15 -12.20
CA GLU A 103 -0.65 18.55 -11.79
C GLU A 103 -1.90 19.14 -11.13
N GLU A 104 -3.09 18.84 -11.66
CA GLU A 104 -4.36 19.27 -11.08
C GLU A 104 -4.58 18.65 -9.69
N LEU A 105 -4.29 17.36 -9.56
CA LEU A 105 -4.33 16.62 -8.31
C LEU A 105 -3.38 17.25 -7.29
N LYS A 106 -2.12 17.50 -7.67
CA LYS A 106 -1.13 18.15 -6.80
C LYS A 106 -1.66 19.49 -6.26
N ARG A 107 -2.17 20.36 -7.14
CA ARG A 107 -2.81 21.63 -6.75
C ARG A 107 -3.98 21.40 -5.79
N ASN A 108 -4.92 20.52 -6.15
CA ASN A 108 -6.11 20.24 -5.36
C ASN A 108 -5.77 19.71 -3.96
N ILE A 109 -4.75 18.85 -3.84
CA ILE A 109 -4.30 18.32 -2.55
C ILE A 109 -3.73 19.45 -1.70
N TYR A 110 -2.80 20.25 -2.23
CA TYR A 110 -2.19 21.33 -1.44
C TYR A 110 -3.16 22.45 -1.04
N GLU A 111 -4.22 22.69 -1.82
CA GLU A 111 -5.34 23.56 -1.40
C GLU A 111 -6.09 23.05 -0.15
N ARG A 112 -5.95 21.76 0.18
CA ARG A 112 -6.65 21.08 1.29
C ARG A 112 -5.76 20.76 2.49
N VAL A 113 -4.44 20.76 2.31
CA VAL A 113 -3.48 20.45 3.39
C VAL A 113 -2.46 21.55 3.66
N ASP A 114 -2.44 22.64 2.88
CA ASP A 114 -1.38 23.65 2.81
C ASP A 114 -0.08 23.17 2.14
N GLN A 115 0.65 24.10 1.51
CA GLN A 115 1.93 23.84 0.84
C GLN A 115 3.03 23.35 1.80
N SER A 116 2.92 23.65 3.10
CA SER A 116 3.87 23.19 4.12
C SER A 116 3.67 21.72 4.51
N ALA A 117 2.53 21.10 4.18
CA ALA A 117 2.29 19.70 4.49
C ALA A 117 3.21 18.78 3.71
N LYS A 118 3.66 17.71 4.38
CA LYS A 118 4.46 16.66 3.76
C LYS A 118 3.55 15.70 3.03
N VAL A 119 3.55 15.81 1.71
CA VAL A 119 2.80 14.95 0.80
C VAL A 119 3.77 14.24 -0.14
N GLN A 120 3.48 12.99 -0.47
CA GLN A 120 4.17 12.25 -1.52
C GLN A 120 3.15 11.76 -2.54
N PHE A 121 3.48 11.90 -3.82
CA PHE A 121 2.66 11.42 -4.92
C PHE A 121 3.38 10.25 -5.58
N VAL A 122 2.69 9.13 -5.71
CA VAL A 122 3.17 7.96 -6.45
C VAL A 122 2.29 7.79 -7.67
N GLU A 123 2.84 8.08 -8.85
CA GLU A 123 2.16 7.78 -10.10
C GLU A 123 2.24 6.27 -10.35
N THR A 124 1.09 5.68 -10.67
CA THR A 124 0.94 4.26 -10.99
C THR A 124 0.52 4.10 -12.46
N ARG A 125 0.35 2.85 -12.90
CA ARG A 125 -0.16 2.58 -14.24
C ARG A 125 -1.54 3.21 -14.50
N GLY A 126 -2.45 3.10 -13.52
CA GLY A 126 -3.86 3.47 -13.64
C GLY A 126 -4.21 4.84 -13.06
N GLY A 127 -3.35 5.39 -12.20
CA GLY A 127 -3.63 6.66 -11.52
C GLY A 127 -2.55 7.04 -10.52
N PHE A 128 -2.95 7.43 -9.30
CA PHE A 128 -2.04 8.02 -8.31
C PHE A 128 -2.36 7.58 -6.89
N HIS A 129 -1.33 7.28 -6.09
CA HIS A 129 -1.44 7.28 -4.65
C HIS A 129 -0.93 8.60 -4.08
N VAL A 130 -1.68 9.20 -3.17
CA VAL A 130 -1.30 10.40 -2.44
C VAL A 130 -1.12 10.05 -0.97
N LEU A 131 0.11 10.12 -0.49
CA LEU A 131 0.46 9.88 0.92
C LEU A 131 0.61 11.20 1.65
N VAL A 132 -0.28 11.47 2.60
CA VAL A 132 -0.23 12.67 3.45
C VAL A 132 0.29 12.26 4.83
N ASP A 133 1.34 12.94 5.34
CA ASP A 133 1.74 12.83 6.74
C ASP A 133 0.76 13.64 7.61
N PRO A 134 -0.12 13.00 8.40
CA PRO A 134 -1.16 13.69 9.16
C PRO A 134 -0.58 14.60 10.25
N THR A 135 0.68 14.40 10.65
CA THR A 135 1.34 15.24 11.67
C THR A 135 1.85 16.56 11.11
N SER A 136 1.92 16.68 9.78
CA SER A 136 2.39 17.89 9.08
C SER A 136 1.26 18.81 8.62
N VAL A 137 0.01 18.39 8.77
CA VAL A 137 -1.16 19.22 8.40
C VAL A 137 -1.50 20.16 9.56
N GLU A 138 -1.35 21.46 9.29
CA GLU A 138 -1.57 22.52 10.27
C GLU A 138 -2.98 23.14 10.19
N GLU A 139 -3.30 23.99 11.16
CA GLU A 139 -4.52 24.82 11.09
C GLU A 139 -4.44 25.80 9.90
N PRO A 140 -5.57 26.11 9.22
CA PRO A 140 -6.94 25.69 9.54
C PRO A 140 -7.37 24.33 8.95
N PHE A 141 -6.47 23.63 8.26
CA PHE A 141 -6.80 22.42 7.48
C PHE A 141 -6.96 21.16 8.34
N LYS A 142 -6.27 21.11 9.48
CA LYS A 142 -6.12 19.94 10.38
C LYS A 142 -7.40 19.16 10.70
N LYS A 143 -8.55 19.82 10.79
CA LYS A 143 -9.83 19.16 11.12
C LYS A 143 -10.57 18.56 9.93
N ARG A 144 -10.36 19.09 8.72
CA ARG A 144 -11.20 18.75 7.55
C ARG A 144 -10.43 18.17 6.37
N TRP A 145 -9.11 18.21 6.37
CA TRP A 145 -8.27 17.77 5.25
C TRP A 145 -8.59 16.35 4.78
N TYR A 146 -8.81 15.40 5.70
CA TYR A 146 -9.11 14.01 5.34
C TYR A 146 -10.42 13.94 4.54
N GLN A 147 -11.49 14.51 5.09
CA GLN A 147 -12.80 14.53 4.44
C GLN A 147 -12.75 15.29 3.11
N SER A 148 -12.07 16.44 3.07
CA SER A 148 -12.03 17.28 1.87
C SER A 148 -11.22 16.66 0.73
N ILE A 149 -10.24 15.80 1.03
CA ILE A 149 -9.54 14.99 0.02
C ILE A 149 -10.42 13.81 -0.40
N THR A 150 -11.03 13.07 0.53
CA THR A 150 -11.91 11.93 0.19
C THR A 150 -13.09 12.33 -0.69
N GLU A 151 -13.57 13.58 -0.58
CA GLU A 151 -14.65 14.14 -1.41
C GLU A 151 -14.17 14.58 -2.82
N LEU A 152 -12.87 14.52 -3.12
CA LEU A 152 -12.37 14.78 -4.46
C LEU A 152 -12.89 13.72 -5.45
N PRO A 153 -13.09 14.09 -6.72
CA PRO A 153 -13.41 13.11 -7.75
C PRO A 153 -12.28 12.10 -7.90
N HIS A 154 -12.66 10.88 -8.29
CA HIS A 154 -11.76 9.76 -8.60
C HIS A 154 -11.01 9.13 -7.43
N VAL A 155 -11.26 9.53 -6.18
CA VAL A 155 -10.81 8.76 -5.01
C VAL A 155 -11.56 7.42 -5.00
N ASP A 156 -10.83 6.31 -5.14
CA ASP A 156 -11.38 4.97 -4.97
C ASP A 156 -11.39 4.57 -3.49
N GLN A 157 -10.23 4.68 -2.85
CA GLN A 157 -10.02 4.26 -1.47
C GLN A 157 -9.13 5.23 -0.70
N ALA A 158 -9.32 5.29 0.61
CA ALA A 158 -8.49 6.09 1.50
C ALA A 158 -8.20 5.33 2.81
N GLY A 159 -7.00 5.53 3.34
CA GLY A 159 -6.60 4.99 4.64
C GLY A 159 -5.22 4.36 4.63
N ASP A 160 -5.15 3.09 5.02
CA ASP A 160 -3.90 2.35 5.19
C ASP A 160 -3.82 1.22 4.18
N GLN A 161 -3.26 1.54 3.02
CA GLN A 161 -3.32 0.68 1.83
C GLN A 161 -1.94 0.11 1.48
N LEU A 162 -1.95 -0.88 0.60
CA LEU A 162 -0.77 -1.36 -0.09
C LEU A 162 -0.55 -0.48 -1.32
N ILE A 163 0.63 0.10 -1.47
CA ILE A 163 0.99 0.92 -2.63
C ILE A 163 2.07 0.22 -3.45
N PRO A 164 2.09 0.38 -4.78
CA PRO A 164 3.17 -0.16 -5.59
C PRO A 164 4.47 0.59 -5.31
N ILE A 165 5.59 -0.13 -5.28
CA ILE A 165 6.89 0.47 -4.96
C ILE A 165 7.43 1.24 -6.17
N PRO A 166 7.78 2.53 -6.05
CA PRO A 166 8.45 3.27 -7.11
C PRO A 166 9.74 2.58 -7.57
N GLY A 167 9.94 2.52 -8.89
CA GLY A 167 11.09 1.83 -9.50
C GLY A 167 10.93 0.32 -9.69
N CYS A 168 9.83 -0.29 -9.23
CA CYS A 168 9.51 -1.70 -9.49
C CYS A 168 8.56 -1.83 -10.68
N THR A 169 8.45 -3.02 -11.30
CA THR A 169 7.43 -3.26 -12.34
C THR A 169 6.02 -3.23 -11.73
N GLN A 170 5.03 -2.74 -12.50
CA GLN A 170 3.60 -2.82 -12.25
C GLN A 170 2.87 -2.89 -13.59
N GLY A 171 2.64 -4.08 -14.14
CA GLY A 171 1.80 -4.15 -15.35
C GLY A 171 2.48 -3.59 -16.60
N GLY A 172 3.81 -3.63 -16.75
CA GLY A 172 4.53 -2.96 -17.85
C GLY A 172 4.65 -1.44 -17.68
N PHE A 173 4.25 -0.89 -16.54
CA PHE A 173 4.57 0.46 -16.09
C PHE A 173 5.54 0.37 -14.91
N MET A 174 6.32 1.41 -14.68
CA MET A 174 7.17 1.54 -13.50
C MET A 174 6.64 2.70 -12.68
N PRO A 175 6.09 2.48 -11.47
CA PRO A 175 5.64 3.56 -10.62
C PRO A 175 6.78 4.54 -10.34
N ILE A 176 6.45 5.83 -10.28
CA ILE A 176 7.41 6.91 -10.05
C ILE A 176 6.91 7.84 -8.95
N LEU A 177 7.86 8.52 -8.31
CA LEU A 177 7.54 9.67 -7.46
C LEU A 177 7.29 10.87 -8.36
N PHE A 178 6.16 11.55 -8.16
CA PHE A 178 5.67 12.68 -8.97
C PHE A 178 5.78 14.02 -8.20
#